data_AF-A0A5D3WNF2-F1
#
_entry.id   AF-A0A5D3WNF2-F1
#
_cell.length_a   1.000
_cell.length_b   1.000
_cell.length_c   1.000
_cell.angle_alpha   90.00
_cell.angle_beta   90.00
_cell.angle_gamma   90.00
#
_symmetry.space_group_name_H-M   'P 1'
#
loop_
_entity.id
_entity.type
_entity.pdbx_description
1 polymer ?
#
loop_
_entity_poly.entity_id
_entity_poly.type
_entity_poly.pdbx_seq_one_letter_code
_entity_poly.pdbx_strand_id
1 'polypeptide(L)'
;MSRTTLLLLFVLLPVSAFGCFGPKLYIATGDSYRQQAFYALVSIYIKEKTGTDSVLVARGEADPGALIAASRADLEIVDGNEPAAGRILFRKAGLPFLLSGSRPLEDLQFSLIPRALDRLCRQLTVAQFDRLVARIAQGEAPMAVAREFLRQQDWL
;
A
#
# COMPACT_ATOMS: atom_id res chain seq x y z
N MET A 1 -64.23 -19.51 21.19
CA MET A 1 -63.02 -20.01 21.88
C MET A 1 -62.00 -20.31 20.79
N SER A 2 -61.09 -19.40 20.43
CA SER A 2 -59.88 -18.94 21.12
C SER A 2 -58.63 -19.74 20.68
N ARG A 3 -57.73 -19.02 20.00
CA ARG A 3 -56.25 -19.15 20.03
C ARG A 3 -55.61 -20.43 19.48
N THR A 4 -55.05 -20.37 18.28
CA THR A 4 -53.71 -20.94 17.99
C THR A 4 -53.16 -20.36 16.69
N THR A 5 -52.46 -19.23 16.75
CA THR A 5 -50.98 -19.14 16.75
C THR A 5 -50.42 -18.99 15.34
N LEU A 6 -50.41 -17.74 14.91
CA LEU A 6 -49.46 -17.10 14.00
C LEU A 6 -48.03 -17.57 14.32
N LEU A 7 -47.40 -18.39 13.47
CA LEU A 7 -45.99 -18.75 13.63
C LEU A 7 -45.29 -18.86 12.26
N LEU A 8 -44.06 -18.36 12.22
CA LEU A 8 -43.11 -18.30 11.10
C LEU A 8 -43.28 -17.16 10.09
N LEU A 9 -43.23 -15.93 10.61
CA LEU A 9 -42.70 -14.78 9.87
C LEU A 9 -41.53 -14.15 10.65
N PHE A 10 -40.51 -14.94 10.95
CA PHE A 10 -39.33 -14.47 11.66
C PHE A 10 -38.07 -15.08 11.04
N VAL A 11 -37.06 -14.22 10.84
CA VAL A 11 -35.68 -14.51 10.43
C VAL A 11 -35.41 -14.45 8.91
N LEU A 12 -35.67 -13.28 8.33
CA LEU A 12 -34.83 -12.73 7.24
C LEU A 12 -34.23 -11.40 7.75
N LEU A 13 -33.40 -11.48 8.78
CA LEU A 13 -32.52 -10.36 9.12
C LEU A 13 -31.27 -10.53 8.25
N PRO A 14 -30.93 -9.55 7.38
CA PRO A 14 -29.63 -9.55 6.74
C PRO A 14 -28.61 -9.40 7.88
N VAL A 15 -27.91 -10.48 8.18
CA VAL A 15 -26.70 -10.40 8.99
C VAL A 15 -25.76 -9.55 8.17
N SER A 16 -25.60 -8.28 8.56
CA SER A 16 -24.51 -7.44 8.10
C SER A 16 -23.24 -8.21 8.42
N ALA A 17 -22.73 -8.97 7.45
CA ALA A 17 -21.39 -9.49 7.51
C ALA A 17 -20.51 -8.25 7.57
N PHE A 18 -20.11 -7.86 8.79
CA PHE A 18 -18.93 -7.05 9.00
C PHE A 18 -17.80 -7.89 8.42
N GLY A 19 -17.58 -7.75 7.11
CA GLY A 19 -16.49 -8.40 6.42
C GLY A 19 -15.25 -8.06 7.23
N CYS A 20 -14.53 -9.09 7.69
CA CYS A 20 -13.28 -8.92 8.39
C CYS A 20 -12.34 -8.14 7.47
N PHE A 21 -12.32 -6.82 7.59
CA PHE A 21 -11.36 -5.99 6.92
C PHE A 21 -10.01 -6.38 7.51
N GLY A 22 -9.18 -7.01 6.69
CA GLY A 22 -7.83 -7.39 7.07
C GLY A 22 -7.04 -6.18 7.58
N PRO A 23 -5.94 -6.43 8.30
CA PRO A 23 -5.10 -5.36 8.82
C PRO A 23 -4.65 -4.44 7.67
N LYS A 24 -4.77 -3.14 7.88
CA LYS A 24 -4.37 -2.14 6.89
C LYS A 24 -2.93 -1.71 7.11
N LEU A 25 -2.23 -1.49 5.99
CA LEU A 25 -0.87 -0.97 5.95
C LEU A 25 -0.90 0.53 5.63
N TYR A 26 -0.41 1.37 6.52
CA TYR A 26 -0.37 2.82 6.32
C TYR A 26 0.94 3.21 5.64
N ILE A 27 0.85 3.80 4.45
CA ILE A 27 2.01 4.21 3.65
C ILE A 27 2.02 5.73 3.54
N ALA A 28 3.05 6.34 4.13
CA ALA A 28 3.27 7.77 4.03
C ALA A 28 3.96 8.16 2.73
N THR A 29 3.49 9.26 2.13
CA THR A 29 4.06 9.86 0.93
C THR A 29 4.06 11.38 1.03
N GLY A 30 5.02 12.04 0.38
CA GLY A 30 4.89 13.43 -0.02
C GLY A 30 4.16 13.56 -1.37
N ASP A 31 4.15 14.78 -1.90
CA ASP A 31 3.26 15.15 -3.01
C ASP A 31 3.90 15.04 -4.41
N SER A 32 5.16 14.58 -4.51
CA SER A 32 5.84 14.46 -5.81
C SER A 32 5.20 13.37 -6.69
N TYR A 33 5.21 13.58 -8.01
CA TYR A 33 4.74 12.55 -8.96
C TYR A 33 5.50 11.24 -8.83
N ARG A 34 6.79 11.29 -8.46
CA ARG A 34 7.60 10.09 -8.18
C ARG A 34 7.02 9.33 -6.99
N GLN A 35 6.73 9.99 -5.88
CA GLN A 35 6.21 9.30 -4.70
C GLN A 35 4.78 8.82 -4.92
N GLN A 36 3.95 9.58 -5.65
CA GLN A 36 2.61 9.13 -6.06
C GLN A 36 2.67 7.88 -6.94
N ALA A 37 3.56 7.85 -7.94
CA ALA A 37 3.77 6.69 -8.80
C ALA A 37 4.22 5.47 -8.00
N PHE A 38 5.15 5.67 -7.07
CA PHE A 38 5.71 4.61 -6.25
C PHE A 38 4.67 4.08 -5.25
N TYR A 39 3.89 4.95 -4.62
CA TYR A 39 2.76 4.57 -3.77
C TYR A 39 1.75 3.72 -4.55
N ALA A 40 1.36 4.16 -5.75
CA ALA A 40 0.43 3.43 -6.61
C ALA A 40 0.93 2.03 -6.96
N LEU A 41 2.20 1.94 -7.35
CA LEU A 41 2.83 0.67 -7.69
C LEU A 41 2.91 -0.27 -6.49
N VAL A 42 3.44 0.22 -5.37
CA VAL A 42 3.67 -0.56 -4.15
C VAL A 42 2.35 -1.01 -3.54
N SER A 43 1.35 -0.13 -3.42
CA SER A 43 0.06 -0.46 -2.81
C SER A 43 -0.68 -1.56 -3.58
N ILE A 44 -0.73 -1.46 -4.92
CA ILE A 44 -1.36 -2.49 -5.75
C ILE A 44 -0.58 -3.80 -5.66
N TYR A 45 0.75 -3.75 -5.76
CA TYR A 45 1.59 -4.95 -5.71
C TYR A 45 1.50 -5.65 -4.36
N ILE A 46 1.53 -4.92 -3.24
CA ILE A 46 1.35 -5.48 -1.89
C ILE A 46 -0.02 -6.13 -1.79
N LYS A 47 -1.09 -5.45 -2.20
CA LYS A 47 -2.44 -6.01 -2.17
C LYS A 47 -2.52 -7.32 -2.94
N GLU A 48 -1.99 -7.36 -4.15
CA GLU A 48 -2.04 -8.55 -4.99
C GLU A 48 -1.22 -9.71 -4.41
N LYS A 49 -0.02 -9.44 -3.88
CA LYS A 49 0.90 -10.51 -3.43
C LYS A 49 0.71 -10.93 -1.98
N THR A 50 -0.03 -10.15 -1.19
CA THR A 50 -0.18 -10.40 0.25
C THR A 50 -1.63 -10.35 0.74
N GLY A 51 -2.58 -9.87 -0.07
CA GLY A 51 -3.95 -9.59 0.36
C GLY A 51 -4.10 -8.37 1.28
N THR A 52 -3.00 -7.65 1.58
CA THR A 52 -3.01 -6.51 2.51
C THR A 52 -3.40 -5.22 1.79
N ASP A 53 -4.47 -4.58 2.24
CA ASP A 53 -4.84 -3.25 1.75
C ASP A 53 -3.91 -2.16 2.32
N SER A 54 -3.63 -1.15 1.49
CA SER A 54 -2.85 0.02 1.89
C SER A 54 -3.73 1.25 2.05
N VAL A 55 -3.36 2.11 3.00
CA VAL A 55 -3.96 3.43 3.23
C VAL A 55 -2.90 4.49 2.99
N LEU A 56 -3.23 5.47 2.17
CA LEU A 56 -2.38 6.63 1.93
C LEU A 56 -2.37 7.53 3.15
N VAL A 57 -1.18 7.92 3.61
CA VAL A 57 -0.99 8.95 4.62
C VAL A 57 -0.20 10.10 3.99
N ALA A 58 -0.73 11.31 4.05
CA ALA A 58 0.02 12.48 3.60
C ALA A 58 1.11 12.81 4.62
N ARG A 59 2.36 12.95 4.16
CA ARG A 59 3.48 13.42 4.99
C ARG A 59 3.35 14.90 5.34
N GLY A 60 2.84 15.71 4.41
CA GLY A 60 2.85 17.17 4.54
C GLY A 60 4.27 17.70 4.75
N GLU A 61 4.44 18.58 5.72
CA GLU A 61 5.72 19.21 6.08
C GLU A 61 6.56 18.40 7.07
N ALA A 62 6.12 17.21 7.49
CA ALA A 62 6.87 16.41 8.44
C ALA A 62 8.18 15.88 7.85
N ASP A 63 9.23 15.83 8.67
CA ASP A 63 10.52 15.25 8.28
C ASP A 63 10.38 13.77 7.90
N PRO A 64 11.20 13.26 6.95
CA PRO A 64 11.20 11.86 6.61
C PRO A 64 11.40 10.94 7.82
N GLY A 65 10.51 9.95 7.99
CA GLY A 65 10.52 9.01 9.11
C GLY A 65 9.77 9.48 10.36
N ALA A 66 9.37 10.75 10.44
CA ALA A 66 8.66 11.28 11.62
C ALA A 66 7.29 10.59 11.82
N LEU A 67 6.58 10.27 10.74
CA LEU A 67 5.29 9.57 10.82
C LEU A 67 5.45 8.11 11.27
N ILE A 68 6.56 7.45 10.91
CA ILE A 68 6.91 6.12 11.40
C ILE A 68 7.22 6.17 12.90
N ALA A 69 8.05 7.13 13.33
CA ALA A 69 8.39 7.30 14.74
C ALA A 69 7.15 7.59 15.61
N ALA A 70 6.19 8.35 15.08
CA ALA A 70 4.91 8.63 15.71
C ALA A 70 3.88 7.49 15.59
N SER A 71 4.23 6.33 15.01
CA SER A 71 3.32 5.20 14.77
C SER A 71 2.07 5.56 13.95
N ARG A 72 2.18 6.58 13.08
CA ARG A 72 1.12 7.02 12.16
C ARG A 72 1.27 6.46 10.75
N ALA A 73 2.42 5.86 10.45
CA ALA A 73 2.70 5.16 9.21
C ALA A 73 3.49 3.88 9.50
N ASP A 74 3.24 2.85 8.71
CA ASP A 74 3.99 1.59 8.74
C ASP A 74 5.18 1.63 7.77
N LEU A 75 4.97 2.29 6.63
CA LEU A 75 5.97 2.49 5.59
C LEU A 75 5.99 3.97 5.19
N GLU A 76 7.13 4.45 4.69
CA GLU A 76 7.24 5.81 4.16
C GLU A 76 8.11 5.86 2.91
N ILE A 77 7.63 6.58 1.90
CA ILE A 77 8.35 6.80 0.65
C ILE A 77 9.24 8.04 0.76
N VAL A 78 10.52 7.88 0.44
CA VAL A 78 11.51 8.95 0.49
C VAL A 78 12.24 9.03 -0.86
N ASP A 79 12.24 10.21 -1.47
CA ASP A 79 13.02 10.52 -2.67
C ASP A 79 14.41 11.05 -2.30
N GLY A 80 15.34 10.98 -3.26
CA GLY A 80 16.63 11.67 -3.16
C GLY A 80 17.74 10.75 -2.66
N ASN A 81 18.47 11.21 -1.64
CA ASN A 81 19.57 10.45 -1.06
C ASN A 81 19.07 9.41 -0.07
N GLU A 82 19.87 8.38 0.15
CA GLU A 82 19.56 7.38 1.16
C GLU A 82 19.40 8.05 2.54
N PRO A 83 18.28 7.83 3.24
CA PRO A 83 18.07 8.43 4.55
C PRO A 83 19.10 7.92 5.55
N ALA A 84 19.62 8.83 6.38
CA ALA A 84 20.66 8.53 7.35
C ALA A 84 20.22 7.61 8.49
N ALA A 85 18.91 7.48 8.71
CA ALA A 85 18.31 6.68 9.76
C ALA A 85 17.02 5.99 9.29
N GLY A 86 16.63 4.94 10.00
CA GLY A 86 15.45 4.12 9.70
C GLY A 86 15.79 2.79 9.03
N ARG A 87 14.86 1.84 9.11
CA ARG A 87 15.01 0.54 8.44
C ARG A 87 14.48 0.67 7.01
N ILE A 88 15.30 0.33 6.02
CA ILE A 88 14.93 0.42 4.60
C ILE A 88 14.48 -0.97 4.11
N LEU A 89 13.24 -1.08 3.63
CA LEU A 89 12.68 -2.30 3.03
C LEU A 89 12.80 -2.35 1.51
N PHE A 90 12.92 -1.19 0.86
CA PHE A 90 13.12 -1.10 -0.58
C PHE A 90 14.28 -0.14 -0.86
N ARG A 91 15.36 -0.67 -1.43
CA ARG A 91 16.56 0.09 -1.81
C ARG A 91 16.97 -0.26 -3.23
N LYS A 92 16.87 0.69 -4.15
CA LYS A 92 17.39 0.55 -5.51
C LYS A 92 17.84 1.90 -6.05
N ALA A 93 19.06 1.97 -6.56
CA ALA A 93 19.61 3.19 -7.14
C ALA A 93 18.68 3.73 -8.24
N GLY A 94 18.40 5.04 -8.21
CA GLY A 94 17.52 5.71 -9.15
C GLY A 94 16.02 5.55 -8.88
N LEU A 95 15.61 4.82 -7.83
CA LEU A 95 14.23 4.71 -7.38
C LEU A 95 14.05 5.31 -5.98
N PRO A 96 12.81 5.65 -5.57
CA PRO A 96 12.54 6.05 -4.19
C PRO A 96 12.87 4.93 -3.19
N PHE A 97 13.23 5.32 -1.98
CA PHE A 97 13.40 4.40 -0.85
C PHE A 97 12.05 4.15 -0.17
N LEU A 98 11.90 2.96 0.42
CA LEU A 98 10.79 2.65 1.31
C LEU A 98 11.33 2.38 2.72
N LEU A 99 11.14 3.35 3.60
CA LEU A 99 11.37 3.20 5.02
C LEU A 99 10.28 2.33 5.66
N SER A 100 10.64 1.64 6.73
CA SER A 100 9.75 0.75 7.47
C SER A 100 9.81 1.02 8.97
N GLY A 101 8.62 1.06 9.58
CA GLY A 101 8.44 0.86 11.01
C GLY A 101 8.60 -0.61 11.40
N SER A 102 8.29 -0.92 12.66
CA SER A 102 8.39 -2.27 13.21
C SER A 102 7.30 -3.21 12.69
N ARG A 103 6.06 -2.73 12.51
CA ARG A 103 4.91 -3.59 12.14
C ARG A 103 5.16 -4.46 10.90
N PRO A 104 5.64 -3.94 9.75
CA PRO A 104 5.91 -4.77 8.57
C PRO A 104 6.99 -5.83 8.75
N LEU A 105 7.81 -5.72 9.80
CA LEU A 105 8.96 -6.59 10.07
C LEU A 105 8.70 -7.59 11.19
N GLU A 106 7.89 -7.19 12.18
CA GLU A 106 7.75 -7.89 13.45
C GLU A 106 6.35 -8.48 13.64
N ASP A 107 5.33 -7.93 12.98
CA ASP A 107 3.96 -8.43 13.05
C ASP A 107 3.75 -9.55 12.01
N LEU A 108 3.29 -10.71 12.49
CA LEU A 108 3.03 -11.89 11.66
C LEU A 108 1.99 -11.62 10.56
N GLN A 109 1.07 -10.67 10.80
CA GLN A 109 0.08 -10.24 9.81
C GLN A 109 0.69 -9.65 8.55
N PHE A 110 1.91 -9.11 8.64
CA PHE A 110 2.60 -8.41 7.55
C PHE A 110 3.84 -9.16 7.04
N SER A 111 4.07 -10.39 7.52
CA SER A 111 5.26 -11.19 7.23
C SER A 111 5.57 -11.41 5.74
N LEU A 112 4.56 -11.32 4.86
CA LEU A 112 4.73 -11.45 3.40
C LEU A 112 5.20 -10.15 2.71
N ILE A 113 5.02 -8.99 3.34
CA ILE A 113 5.33 -7.68 2.75
C ILE A 113 6.82 -7.55 2.41
N PRO A 114 7.78 -7.83 3.32
CA PRO A 114 9.20 -7.71 3.01
C PRO A 114 9.60 -8.55 1.78
N ARG A 115 9.08 -9.79 1.68
CA ARG A 115 9.36 -10.68 0.54
C ARG A 115 8.73 -10.18 -0.75
N ALA A 116 7.51 -9.65 -0.71
CA ALA A 116 6.87 -9.06 -1.88
C ALA A 116 7.66 -7.84 -2.38
N LEU A 117 8.09 -6.95 -1.48
CA LEU A 117 8.87 -5.76 -1.82
C LEU A 117 10.26 -6.10 -2.38
N ASP A 118 10.94 -7.10 -1.83
CA ASP A 118 12.21 -7.61 -2.39
C ASP A 118 12.02 -8.12 -3.83
N ARG A 119 10.93 -8.87 -4.08
CA ARG A 119 10.62 -9.33 -5.44
C ARG A 119 10.37 -8.16 -6.40
N LEU A 120 9.56 -7.18 -6.00
CA LEU A 120 9.32 -5.98 -6.80
C LEU A 120 10.62 -5.22 -7.07
N CYS A 121 11.50 -5.09 -6.07
CA CYS A 121 12.79 -4.41 -6.19
C CYS A 121 13.68 -5.05 -7.26
N ARG A 122 13.70 -6.38 -7.32
CA ARG A 122 14.49 -7.11 -8.33
C ARG A 122 13.94 -6.89 -9.74
N GLN A 123 12.62 -6.84 -9.89
CA GLN A 123 11.96 -6.76 -11.20
C GLN A 123 11.85 -5.34 -11.76
N LEU A 124 11.61 -4.34 -10.91
CA LEU A 124 11.36 -2.96 -11.31
C LEU A 124 12.64 -2.24 -11.71
N THR A 125 12.70 -1.73 -12.94
CA THR A 125 13.83 -0.93 -13.44
C THR A 125 13.56 0.57 -13.33
N VAL A 126 14.63 1.37 -13.33
CA VAL A 126 14.54 2.84 -13.33
C VAL A 126 13.78 3.34 -14.56
N ALA A 127 14.09 2.82 -15.75
CA ALA A 127 13.41 3.21 -16.98
C ALA A 127 11.91 2.84 -17.04
N GLN A 128 11.49 1.75 -16.38
CA GLN A 128 10.06 1.44 -16.22
C GLN A 128 9.40 2.45 -15.27
N PHE A 129 10.05 2.75 -14.15
CA PHE A 129 9.53 3.68 -13.17
C PHE A 129 9.42 5.11 -13.72
N ASP A 130 10.44 5.61 -14.42
CA ASP A 130 10.42 6.96 -15.00
C ASP A 130 9.31 7.12 -16.05
N ARG A 131 8.95 6.04 -16.76
CA ARG A 131 7.78 6.03 -17.67
C ARG A 131 6.46 6.18 -16.92
N LEU A 132 6.31 5.52 -15.77
CA LEU A 132 5.12 5.70 -14.90
C LEU A 132 5.02 7.16 -14.44
N VAL A 133 6.14 7.73 -13.99
CA VAL A 133 6.22 9.10 -13.49
C VAL A 133 5.87 10.09 -14.59
N ALA A 134 6.38 9.91 -15.81
CA ALA A 134 6.09 10.79 -16.93
C ALA A 134 4.59 10.81 -17.28
N ARG A 135 3.93 9.65 -17.28
CA ARG A 135 2.48 9.54 -17.52
C ARG A 135 1.66 10.25 -16.44
N ILE A 136 2.03 10.07 -15.18
CA ILE A 136 1.37 10.75 -14.05
C ILE A 136 1.59 12.26 -14.12
N ALA A 137 2.79 12.71 -14.47
CA ALA A 137 3.09 14.13 -14.67
C ALA A 137 2.30 14.76 -15.82
N GLN A 138 1.83 13.96 -16.78
CA GLN A 138 0.92 14.39 -17.87
C GLN A 138 -0.56 14.42 -17.43
N GLY A 139 -0.86 14.13 -16.16
CA GLY A 139 -2.20 14.22 -15.58
C GLY A 139 -2.95 12.88 -15.54
N GLU A 140 -2.32 11.77 -15.91
CA GLU A 140 -2.95 10.46 -15.78
C GLU A 140 -3.07 10.02 -14.30
N ALA A 141 -4.16 9.32 -13.96
CA ALA A 141 -4.42 8.91 -12.59
C ALA A 141 -3.41 7.84 -12.11
N PRO A 142 -2.66 8.06 -11.00
CA PRO A 142 -1.58 7.17 -10.56
C PRO A 142 -1.97 5.70 -10.41
N MET A 143 -3.12 5.43 -9.78
CA MET A 143 -3.61 4.05 -9.57
C MET A 143 -3.93 3.33 -10.87
N ALA A 144 -4.48 4.05 -11.86
CA ALA A 144 -4.82 3.47 -13.15
C ALA A 144 -3.55 3.11 -13.94
N VAL A 145 -2.61 4.05 -14.02
CA VAL A 145 -1.32 3.88 -14.69
C VAL A 145 -0.52 2.73 -14.08
N ALA A 146 -0.41 2.67 -12.75
CA ALA A 146 0.30 1.60 -12.06
C ALA A 146 -0.36 0.22 -12.28
N ARG A 147 -1.69 0.14 -12.23
CA ARG A 147 -2.42 -1.11 -12.48
C ARG A 147 -2.19 -1.61 -13.90
N GLU A 148 -2.31 -0.74 -14.89
CA GLU A 148 -2.09 -1.08 -16.29
C GLU A 148 -0.66 -1.61 -16.50
N PHE A 149 0.33 -0.90 -15.97
CA PHE A 149 1.73 -1.32 -16.02
C PHE A 149 1.94 -2.70 -15.42
N LEU A 150 1.44 -2.95 -14.21
CA LEU A 150 1.61 -4.25 -13.55
C LEU A 150 0.98 -5.40 -14.36
N ARG A 151 -0.15 -5.16 -15.04
CA ARG A 151 -0.76 -6.13 -15.96
C ARG A 151 0.11 -6.38 -17.18
N GLN A 152 0.67 -5.33 -17.78
CA GLN A 152 1.55 -5.45 -18.95
C GLN A 152 2.86 -6.19 -18.65
N GLN A 153 3.27 -6.25 -17.38
CA GLN A 153 4.44 -7.01 -16.95
C GLN A 153 4.11 -8.45 -16.49
N ASP A 154 2.84 -8.87 -16.53
CA ASP A 154 2.34 -10.12 -15.93
C ASP A 154 2.69 -10.23 -14.42
N TRP A 155 2.62 -9.10 -13.70
CA TRP A 155 2.87 -9.02 -12.26
C TRP A 155 1.60 -8.96 -11.42
N LEU A 156 0.44 -8.81 -12.05
CA LEU A 156 -0.85 -9.09 -11.41
C LEU A 156 -1.21 -10.55 -11.65
#